data_AF-A0A150QBG9-F1
#
_entry.id   AF-A0A150QBG9-F1
#
_cell.length_a   1.000
_cell.length_b   1.000
_cell.length_c   1.000
_cell.angle_alpha   90.00
_cell.angle_beta   90.00
_cell.angle_gamma   90.00
#
_symmetry.space_group_name_H-M   'P 1'
#
loop_
_entity.id
_entity.type
_entity.pdbx_description
1 polymer ?
#
loop_
_entity_poly.entity_id
_entity_poly.type
_entity_poly.pdbx_seq_one_letter_code
_entity_poly.pdbx_strand_id
1 'polypeptide(L)'
;MDLPDEPQIRWILRTTAALLQHGAEPVRGLVQPTAEFFPDPYDGSPKTVAALMVRVQEHAGLQDLPVELAVVTPEGQASTVSCSSGACGGMALDTKLERVARRPDGGYRVAVSAGELRNPTVLTTAFVRAVSFMFLSEADVFDALAPPDREPAVDLTAVLLGFGVLTTNGSYLYAKGCGGVQVHSATKMPVDELALALAVYCRLHDVPDRTAARHLDVTPRAHFDESAVWASSNIALVRMLRAAPDRIAADDYAIGESRSWLARALGLGKRRPARTAEDELRELERALAADAAKPRSLDEGKAKKLAEIRALVDESLER
;
A
#
# COMPACT_ATOMS: atom_id res chain seq x y z
N MET A 1 -9.86 -0.46 -8.79
CA MET A 1 -8.48 -0.26 -8.36
C MET A 1 -8.06 -1.56 -7.73
N ASP A 2 -6.85 -2.02 -8.05
CA ASP A 2 -6.37 -3.29 -7.54
C ASP A 2 -5.67 -3.06 -6.19
N LEU A 3 -5.72 -4.08 -5.34
CA LEU A 3 -4.91 -4.14 -4.12
C LEU A 3 -3.46 -4.49 -4.50
N PRO A 4 -2.48 -4.18 -3.62
CA PRO A 4 -1.14 -4.72 -3.77
C PRO A 4 -1.15 -6.24 -3.87
N ASP A 5 -0.12 -6.81 -4.48
CA ASP A 5 0.02 -8.27 -4.54
C ASP A 5 0.22 -8.88 -3.13
N GLU A 6 -0.06 -10.18 -2.99
CA GLU A 6 -0.01 -10.83 -1.67
C GLU A 6 1.37 -10.73 -1.00
N PRO A 7 2.51 -10.93 -1.70
CA PRO A 7 3.83 -10.70 -1.11
C PRO A 7 3.98 -9.31 -0.51
N GLN A 8 3.51 -8.26 -1.19
CA GLN A 8 3.58 -6.90 -0.70
C GLN A 8 2.63 -6.65 0.47
N ILE A 9 1.42 -7.21 0.44
CA ILE A 9 0.51 -7.19 1.60
C ILE A 9 1.19 -7.81 2.83
N ARG A 10 1.82 -8.98 2.68
CA ARG A 10 2.54 -9.65 3.78
C ARG A 10 3.70 -8.82 4.29
N TRP A 11 4.45 -8.15 3.40
CA TRP A 11 5.50 -7.22 3.80
C TRP A 11 4.93 -6.06 4.62
N ILE A 12 3.86 -5.40 4.15
CA ILE A 12 3.19 -4.31 4.88
C ILE A 12 2.75 -4.78 6.28
N LEU A 13 2.14 -5.95 6.40
CA LEU A 13 1.68 -6.50 7.69
C LEU A 13 2.83 -6.80 8.64
N ARG A 14 3.89 -7.49 8.18
CA ARG A 14 5.08 -7.80 9.00
C ARG A 14 5.79 -6.54 9.46
N THR A 15 6.05 -5.62 8.54
CA THR A 15 6.73 -4.37 8.87
C THR A 15 5.87 -3.53 9.80
N THR A 16 4.55 -3.49 9.61
CA THR A 16 3.63 -2.82 10.55
C THR A 16 3.72 -3.41 11.95
N ALA A 17 3.64 -4.74 12.10
CA ALA A 17 3.74 -5.39 13.40
C ALA A 17 5.07 -5.09 14.10
N ALA A 18 6.18 -5.13 13.37
CA ALA A 18 7.51 -4.77 13.90
C ALA A 18 7.57 -3.31 14.33
N LEU A 19 7.12 -2.37 13.50
CA LEU A 19 7.13 -0.94 13.81
C LEU A 19 6.27 -0.60 15.04
N LEU A 20 5.13 -1.27 15.21
CA LEU A 20 4.30 -1.12 16.41
C LEU A 20 5.04 -1.58 17.68
N GLN A 21 5.87 -2.62 17.62
CA GLN A 21 6.71 -3.05 18.75
C GLN A 21 7.77 -1.99 19.13
N HIS A 22 8.22 -1.19 18.15
CA HIS A 22 9.12 -0.06 18.37
C HIS A 22 8.38 1.25 18.76
N GLY A 23 7.06 1.20 18.96
CA GLY A 23 6.27 2.34 19.40
C GLY A 23 5.86 3.30 18.28
N ALA A 24 5.84 2.85 17.02
CA ALA A 24 5.30 3.64 15.91
C ALA A 24 3.78 3.78 16.05
N GLU A 25 3.36 4.68 16.92
CA GLU A 25 1.97 4.95 17.28
C GLU A 25 1.71 6.47 17.12
N PRO A 26 0.49 6.87 16.73
CA PRO A 26 0.16 8.26 16.48
C PRO A 26 0.00 9.01 17.81
N VAL A 27 0.67 10.15 17.95
CA VAL A 27 0.55 11.01 19.14
C VAL A 27 -0.75 11.81 19.12
N ARG A 28 -1.20 12.26 17.94
CA ARG A 28 -2.42 13.05 17.75
C ARG A 28 -3.51 12.36 16.93
N GLY A 29 -3.47 11.03 16.84
CA GLY A 29 -4.36 10.27 15.97
C GLY A 29 -4.10 10.57 14.48
N LEU A 30 -5.16 10.53 13.67
CA LEU A 30 -5.05 10.76 12.23
C LEU A 30 -4.92 12.26 11.91
N VAL A 31 -3.71 12.67 11.54
CA VAL A 31 -3.39 14.05 11.13
C VAL A 31 -3.99 14.35 9.77
N GLN A 32 -4.78 15.43 9.69
CA GLN A 32 -5.50 15.85 8.48
C GLN A 32 -4.98 17.20 7.97
N PRO A 33 -5.08 17.49 6.66
CA PRO A 33 -4.69 18.78 6.08
C PRO A 33 -5.75 19.85 6.37
N THR A 34 -5.94 20.19 7.63
CA THR A 34 -6.95 21.16 8.11
C THR A 34 -6.30 22.17 9.06
N ALA A 35 -6.98 23.30 9.28
CA ALA A 35 -6.52 24.32 10.22
C ALA A 35 -6.45 23.84 11.68
N GLU A 36 -7.09 22.72 12.02
CA GLU A 36 -6.96 22.09 13.34
C GLU A 36 -5.55 21.54 13.58
N PHE A 37 -4.96 20.91 12.55
CA PHE A 37 -3.60 20.34 12.62
C PHE A 37 -2.53 21.31 12.11
N PHE A 38 -2.87 22.18 11.17
CA PHE A 38 -1.97 23.14 10.53
C PHE A 38 -2.59 24.54 10.53
N PRO A 39 -2.66 25.22 11.70
CA PRO A 39 -3.27 26.54 11.83
C PRO A 39 -2.41 27.67 11.26
N ASP A 40 -1.11 27.43 11.11
CA ASP A 40 -0.13 28.45 10.77
C ASP A 40 -0.24 28.86 9.28
N PRO A 41 -0.29 30.17 8.97
CA PRO A 41 -0.29 30.61 7.58
C PRO A 41 1.04 30.28 6.91
N TYR A 42 0.98 29.85 5.65
CA TYR A 42 2.16 29.47 4.87
C TYR A 42 2.37 30.44 3.71
N ASP A 43 3.52 31.10 3.69
CA ASP A 43 3.94 32.04 2.64
C ASP A 43 5.23 31.61 1.92
N GLY A 44 5.79 30.44 2.28
CA GLY A 44 7.05 29.92 1.72
C GLY A 44 8.32 30.62 2.22
N SER A 45 8.22 31.58 3.14
CA SER A 45 9.39 32.16 3.78
C SER A 45 10.12 31.13 4.66
N PRO A 46 11.45 31.27 4.89
CA PRO A 46 12.19 30.36 5.75
C PRO A 46 11.55 30.17 7.14
N LYS A 47 10.92 31.22 7.67
CA LYS A 47 10.21 31.19 8.96
C LYS A 47 8.99 30.25 8.91
N THR A 48 8.14 30.36 7.90
CA THR A 48 6.93 29.52 7.80
C THR A 48 7.26 28.08 7.45
N VAL A 49 8.33 27.86 6.66
CA VAL A 49 8.88 26.53 6.37
C VAL A 49 9.42 25.86 7.64
N ALA A 50 10.18 26.60 8.46
CA ALA A 50 10.67 26.09 9.75
C ALA A 50 9.52 25.78 10.72
N ALA A 51 8.51 26.66 10.81
CA ALA A 51 7.33 26.43 11.63
C ALA A 51 6.57 25.17 11.20
N LEU A 52 6.43 24.93 9.90
CA LEU A 52 5.81 23.72 9.37
C LEU A 52 6.60 22.46 9.77
N MET A 53 7.93 22.47 9.67
CA MET A 53 8.77 21.34 10.11
C MET A 53 8.59 21.05 11.60
N VAL A 54 8.61 22.09 12.45
CA VAL A 54 8.36 21.95 13.89
C VAL A 54 6.97 21.36 14.15
N ARG A 55 5.94 21.84 13.44
CA ARG A 55 4.57 21.33 13.57
C ARG A 55 4.48 19.83 13.22
N VAL A 56 5.16 19.40 12.16
CA VAL A 56 5.19 17.97 11.79
C VAL A 56 5.91 17.14 12.87
N GLN A 57 7.00 17.64 13.46
CA GLN A 57 7.66 16.97 14.59
C GLN A 57 6.75 16.85 15.82
N GLU A 58 6.02 17.91 16.18
CA GLU A 58 5.07 17.90 17.30
C GLU A 58 3.95 16.86 17.11
N HIS A 59 3.44 16.72 15.88
CA HIS A 59 2.41 15.72 15.58
C HIS A 59 2.93 14.28 15.71
N ALA A 60 4.24 14.08 15.57
CA ALA A 60 4.93 12.81 15.78
C ALA A 60 5.49 12.62 17.20
N GLY A 61 5.42 13.64 18.07
CA GLY A 61 6.04 13.62 19.39
C GLY A 61 7.58 13.68 19.37
N LEU A 62 8.17 14.21 18.30
CA LEU A 62 9.62 14.30 18.10
C LEU A 62 10.16 15.75 18.15
N GLN A 63 9.43 16.67 18.77
CA GLN A 63 9.79 18.09 18.84
C GLN A 63 11.09 18.39 19.58
N ASP A 64 11.58 17.44 20.39
CA ASP A 64 12.82 17.58 21.15
C ASP A 64 14.06 17.30 20.29
N LEU A 65 13.89 16.74 19.08
CA LEU A 65 14.99 16.51 18.15
C LEU A 65 15.42 17.83 17.47
N PRO A 66 16.69 18.24 17.59
CA PRO A 66 17.18 19.43 16.89
C PRO A 66 17.21 19.20 15.38
N VAL A 67 16.54 20.05 14.61
CA VAL A 67 16.53 20.01 13.14
C VAL A 67 17.06 21.30 12.54
N GLU A 68 18.07 21.18 11.69
CA GLU A 68 18.52 22.24 10.78
C GLU A 68 17.91 22.02 9.39
N LEU A 69 17.21 23.04 8.88
CA LEU A 69 16.69 23.02 7.51
C LEU A 69 17.71 23.60 6.53
N ALA A 70 18.00 22.86 5.47
CA ALA A 70 18.80 23.31 4.34
C ALA A 70 17.93 23.42 3.09
N VAL A 71 17.89 24.59 2.47
CA VAL A 71 17.25 24.76 1.16
C VAL A 71 18.31 24.58 0.08
N VAL A 72 18.16 23.55 -0.74
CA VAL A 72 19.04 23.27 -1.86
C VAL A 72 18.46 23.85 -3.13
N THR A 73 19.22 24.74 -3.77
CA THR A 73 18.96 25.17 -5.14
C THR A 73 19.80 24.30 -6.07
N PRO A 74 19.30 23.89 -7.24
CA PRO A 74 20.15 23.29 -8.25
C PRO A 74 21.25 24.29 -8.64
N GLU A 75 22.46 24.10 -8.13
CA GLU A 75 23.61 24.91 -8.50
C GLU A 75 23.90 24.66 -9.99
N GLY A 76 23.67 25.68 -10.83
CA GLY A 76 24.26 25.78 -12.16
C GLY A 76 23.57 25.04 -13.33
N GLN A 77 22.45 24.35 -13.15
CA GLN A 77 21.64 23.94 -14.31
C GLN A 77 20.75 25.08 -14.77
N ALA A 78 21.29 25.91 -15.66
CA ALA A 78 20.50 26.72 -16.57
C ALA A 78 19.63 25.78 -17.43
N SER A 79 18.47 25.39 -16.91
CA SER A 79 17.38 24.93 -17.75
C SER A 79 16.77 26.18 -18.37
N THR A 80 17.13 26.42 -19.63
CA THR A 80 16.50 27.43 -20.49
C THR A 80 15.05 27.03 -20.77
N VAL A 81 14.17 27.17 -19.78
CA VAL A 81 12.73 27.23 -20.06
C VAL A 81 12.41 28.69 -20.35
N SER A 82 12.66 29.06 -21.60
CA SER A 82 12.12 30.28 -22.21
C SER A 82 10.61 30.11 -22.36
N CYS A 83 9.89 30.40 -21.28
CA CYS A 83 8.50 30.78 -21.38
C CYS A 83 8.23 31.85 -20.31
N SER A 84 8.11 33.09 -20.76
CA SER A 84 7.90 34.30 -19.94
C SER A 84 6.60 34.30 -19.12
N SER A 85 5.84 33.21 -19.17
CA SER A 85 4.66 32.98 -18.34
C SER A 85 5.06 31.89 -17.35
N GLY A 86 5.23 32.22 -16.06
CA GLY A 86 5.67 31.30 -15.00
C GLY A 86 4.74 30.10 -14.70
N ALA A 87 3.94 29.67 -15.68
CA ALA A 87 2.96 28.60 -15.64
C ALA A 87 3.48 27.25 -16.20
N CYS A 88 4.64 27.20 -16.89
CA CYS A 88 5.20 25.95 -17.45
C CYS A 88 6.41 25.38 -16.68
N GLY A 89 6.62 25.78 -15.42
CA GLY A 89 7.62 25.15 -14.55
C GLY A 89 7.15 23.77 -14.10
N GLY A 90 7.65 22.71 -14.74
CA GLY A 90 7.43 21.33 -14.29
C GLY A 90 7.93 21.13 -12.85
N MET A 91 7.27 20.23 -12.12
CA MET A 91 7.65 19.86 -10.76
C MET A 91 8.91 18.98 -10.81
N ALA A 92 10.09 19.60 -10.76
CA ALA A 92 11.34 18.86 -10.60
C ALA A 92 11.48 18.42 -9.13
N LEU A 93 11.04 17.20 -8.82
CA LEU A 93 11.42 16.52 -7.58
C LEU A 93 12.87 16.04 -7.75
N ASP A 94 13.79 16.60 -6.96
CA ASP A 94 15.18 16.17 -7.01
C ASP A 94 15.35 14.84 -6.28
N THR A 95 15.53 13.77 -7.05
CA THR A 95 15.64 12.40 -6.53
C THR A 95 17.04 12.06 -6.01
N LYS A 96 18.03 12.93 -6.20
CA LYS A 96 19.42 12.71 -5.77
C LYS A 96 19.80 13.45 -4.49
N LEU A 97 18.87 14.17 -3.89
CA LEU A 97 19.10 14.90 -2.66
C LEU A 97 19.19 13.94 -1.47
N GLU A 98 20.30 13.98 -0.72
CA GLU A 98 20.37 13.37 0.61
C GLU A 98 19.41 14.13 1.54
N ARG A 99 18.23 13.56 1.73
CA ARG A 99 17.09 14.24 2.33
C ARG A 99 17.29 14.53 3.82
N VAL A 100 17.84 13.56 4.53
CA VAL A 100 18.04 13.63 5.98
C VAL A 100 19.42 13.09 6.29
N ALA A 101 20.19 13.83 7.06
CA ALA A 101 21.49 13.42 7.56
C ALA A 101 21.55 13.60 9.08
N ARG A 102 21.99 12.57 9.80
CA ARG A 102 22.25 12.69 11.24
C ARG A 102 23.54 13.47 11.45
N ARG A 103 23.52 14.40 12.39
CA ARG A 103 24.65 15.27 12.71
C ARG A 103 25.45 14.69 13.88
N PRO A 104 26.75 15.05 14.01
CA PRO A 104 27.58 14.60 15.13
C PRO A 104 27.10 15.05 16.51
N ASP A 105 26.32 16.13 16.59
CA ASP A 105 25.73 16.65 17.83
C ASP A 105 24.40 15.97 18.22
N GLY A 106 24.02 14.90 17.51
CA GLY A 106 22.77 14.16 17.74
C GLY A 106 21.54 14.78 17.10
N GLY A 107 21.67 15.95 16.46
CA GLY A 107 20.59 16.56 15.67
C GLY A 107 20.49 15.99 14.26
N TYR A 108 19.58 16.56 13.47
CA TYR A 108 19.36 16.21 12.08
C TYR A 108 19.50 17.44 11.18
N ARG A 109 20.00 17.22 9.96
CA ARG A 109 19.84 18.16 8.85
C ARG A 109 18.80 17.60 7.90
N VAL A 110 17.80 18.40 7.56
CA VAL A 110 16.77 18.06 6.58
C VAL A 110 16.90 19.00 5.39
N ALA A 111 17.13 18.43 4.20
CA ALA A 111 17.29 19.15 2.97
C ALA A 111 15.99 19.16 2.15
N VAL A 112 15.60 20.34 1.66
CA VAL A 112 14.45 20.52 0.75
C VAL A 112 14.88 21.31 -0.47
N SER A 113 14.33 20.98 -1.63
CA SER A 113 14.61 21.75 -2.84
C SER A 113 13.77 23.04 -2.86
N ALA A 114 14.31 24.09 -3.47
CA ALA A 114 13.57 25.34 -3.64
C ALA A 114 12.24 25.16 -4.42
N GLY A 115 12.14 24.12 -5.27
CA GLY A 115 10.92 23.78 -5.98
C GLY A 115 9.82 23.24 -5.07
N GLU A 116 10.19 22.47 -4.05
CA GLU A 116 9.26 21.88 -3.07
C GLU A 116 8.59 22.96 -2.22
N LEU A 117 9.28 24.08 -1.94
CA LEU A 117 8.74 25.20 -1.16
C LEU A 117 7.46 25.82 -1.75
N ARG A 118 7.26 25.67 -3.07
CA ARG A 118 6.09 26.20 -3.78
C ARG A 118 4.92 25.24 -3.82
N ASN A 119 5.09 24.00 -3.35
CA ASN A 119 4.05 22.99 -3.35
C ASN A 119 3.84 22.46 -1.91
N PRO A 120 2.79 22.93 -1.21
CA PRO A 120 2.53 22.54 0.16
C PRO A 120 2.39 21.03 0.37
N THR A 121 1.75 20.31 -0.56
CA THR A 121 1.60 18.86 -0.48
C THR A 121 2.96 18.17 -0.51
N VAL A 122 3.78 18.50 -1.51
CA VAL A 122 5.13 17.92 -1.66
C VAL A 122 6.00 18.24 -0.45
N LEU A 123 6.03 19.51 -0.02
CA LEU A 123 6.83 19.93 1.12
C LEU A 123 6.41 19.22 2.41
N THR A 124 5.09 19.15 2.66
CA THR A 124 4.57 18.48 3.85
C THR A 124 4.87 16.99 3.81
N THR A 125 4.71 16.32 2.66
CA THR A 125 5.11 14.91 2.50
C THR A 125 6.60 14.72 2.75
N ALA A 126 7.46 15.60 2.23
CA ALA A 126 8.90 15.53 2.46
C ALA A 126 9.27 15.66 3.95
N PHE A 127 8.63 16.58 4.67
CA PHE A 127 8.84 16.73 6.12
C PHE A 127 8.30 15.55 6.92
N VAL A 128 7.12 15.03 6.56
CA VAL A 128 6.56 13.83 7.19
C VAL A 128 7.51 12.65 7.03
N ARG A 129 8.01 12.41 5.81
CA ARG A 129 9.01 11.36 5.55
C ARG A 129 10.31 11.60 6.32
N ALA A 130 10.77 12.84 6.43
CA ALA A 130 11.95 13.17 7.22
C ALA A 130 11.77 12.84 8.70
N VAL A 131 10.62 13.20 9.29
CA VAL A 131 10.29 12.87 10.69
C VAL A 131 10.14 11.38 10.91
N SER A 132 9.58 10.64 9.95
CA SER A 132 9.48 9.18 10.02
C SER A 132 10.84 8.49 9.90
N PHE A 133 11.75 9.03 9.08
CA PHE A 133 13.13 8.58 9.06
C PHE A 133 13.84 8.82 10.40
N MET A 134 13.62 9.98 11.02
CA MET A 134 14.16 10.29 12.36
C MET A 134 13.65 9.30 13.40
N PHE A 135 12.34 8.99 13.41
CA PHE A 135 11.77 7.96 14.28
C PHE A 135 12.49 6.62 14.11
N LEU A 136 12.63 6.14 12.87
CA LEU A 136 13.29 4.85 12.61
C LEU A 136 14.77 4.85 13.01
N SER A 137 15.43 6.00 12.88
CA SER A 137 16.84 6.17 13.27
C SER A 137 17.01 6.17 14.78
N GLU A 138 16.16 6.90 15.50
CA GLU A 138 16.19 6.95 16.98
C GLU A 138 15.70 5.65 17.64
N ALA A 139 14.90 4.84 16.93
CA ALA A 139 14.48 3.52 17.36
C ALA A 139 15.49 2.40 16.97
N ASP A 140 16.63 2.73 16.36
CA ASP A 140 17.63 1.79 15.83
C ASP A 140 17.06 0.76 14.82
N VAL A 141 15.95 1.09 14.15
CA VAL A 141 15.26 0.22 13.19
C VAL A 141 15.80 0.41 11.78
N PHE A 142 16.11 1.65 11.38
CA PHE A 142 16.40 1.98 9.97
C PHE A 142 17.54 1.14 9.39
N ASP A 143 18.66 1.04 10.11
CA ASP A 143 19.82 0.29 9.63
C ASP A 143 19.69 -1.23 9.76
N ALA A 144 18.79 -1.71 10.62
CA ALA A 144 18.46 -3.13 10.74
C ALA A 144 17.64 -3.66 9.55
N LEU A 145 16.95 -2.76 8.83
CA LEU A 145 16.19 -3.13 7.63
C LEU A 145 17.09 -3.42 6.44
N ALA A 146 16.65 -4.38 5.61
CA ALA A 146 17.27 -4.65 4.33
C ALA A 146 17.27 -3.38 3.45
N PRO A 147 18.36 -3.09 2.70
CA PRO A 147 18.46 -1.88 1.89
C PRO A 147 17.23 -1.53 1.01
N PRO A 148 16.59 -2.48 0.28
CA PRO A 148 15.40 -2.16 -0.53
C PRO A 148 14.17 -1.76 0.30
N ASP A 149 14.11 -2.16 1.56
CA ASP A 149 12.93 -1.98 2.43
C ASP A 149 12.99 -0.68 3.23
N ARG A 150 14.19 -0.09 3.37
CA ARG A 150 14.45 1.10 4.19
C ARG A 150 13.54 2.28 3.81
N GLU A 151 13.58 2.66 2.54
CA GLU A 151 12.85 3.81 2.02
C GLU A 151 11.32 3.60 2.05
N PRO A 152 10.77 2.43 1.63
CA PRO A 152 9.37 2.10 1.86
C PRO A 152 8.96 2.08 3.34
N ALA A 153 9.81 1.58 4.23
CA ALA A 153 9.50 1.55 5.67
C ALA A 153 9.38 2.96 6.27
N VAL A 154 10.09 3.96 5.75
CA VAL A 154 9.90 5.38 6.13
C VAL A 154 8.47 5.83 5.82
N ASP A 155 7.94 5.47 4.66
CA ASP A 155 6.57 5.85 4.28
C ASP A 155 5.51 5.10 5.10
N LEU A 156 5.74 3.81 5.36
CA LEU A 156 4.87 3.04 6.22
C LEU A 156 4.87 3.59 7.66
N THR A 157 6.05 3.96 8.16
CA THR A 157 6.19 4.62 9.48
C THR A 157 5.43 5.93 9.52
N ALA A 158 5.46 6.73 8.45
CA ALA A 158 4.67 7.95 8.36
C ALA A 158 3.17 7.69 8.53
N VAL A 159 2.66 6.62 7.92
CA VAL A 159 1.26 6.21 8.10
C VAL A 159 0.97 5.88 9.56
N LEU A 160 1.83 5.08 10.21
CA LEU A 160 1.65 4.63 11.60
C LEU A 160 1.76 5.78 12.62
N LEU A 161 2.62 6.77 12.37
CA LEU A 161 2.71 8.00 13.17
C LEU A 161 1.50 8.95 12.97
N GLY A 162 0.53 8.57 12.14
CA GLY A 162 -0.73 9.29 11.96
C GLY A 162 -0.78 10.19 10.72
N PHE A 163 0.25 10.21 9.88
CA PHE A 163 0.30 11.08 8.69
C PHE A 163 -0.23 10.43 7.42
N GLY A 164 -0.92 9.29 7.52
CA GLY A 164 -1.26 8.49 6.36
C GLY A 164 -2.07 9.22 5.28
N VAL A 165 -2.94 10.18 5.62
CA VAL A 165 -3.63 11.02 4.61
C VAL A 165 -2.63 11.87 3.82
N LEU A 166 -1.69 12.53 4.49
CA LEU A 166 -0.70 13.42 3.86
C LEU A 166 0.27 12.63 2.97
N THR A 167 0.75 11.48 3.47
CA THR A 167 1.67 10.60 2.72
C THR A 167 0.97 9.97 1.52
N THR A 168 -0.28 9.51 1.67
CA THR A 168 -1.03 8.88 0.58
C THR A 168 -1.36 9.88 -0.54
N ASN A 169 -1.69 11.14 -0.22
CA ASN A 169 -1.82 12.18 -1.25
C ASN A 169 -0.49 12.50 -1.94
N GLY A 170 0.61 12.51 -1.18
CA GLY A 170 1.96 12.72 -1.71
C GLY A 170 2.45 11.63 -2.68
N SER A 171 1.82 10.45 -2.66
CA SER A 171 2.19 9.31 -3.50
C SER A 171 1.71 9.40 -4.95
N TYR A 172 0.75 10.30 -5.22
CA TYR A 172 0.17 10.46 -6.54
C TYR A 172 -0.10 11.93 -6.85
N LEU A 173 0.88 12.60 -7.47
CA LEU A 173 0.85 14.03 -7.76
C LEU A 173 0.65 14.28 -9.25
N TYR A 174 -0.51 14.84 -9.61
CA TYR A 174 -0.77 15.28 -10.98
C TYR A 174 -0.09 16.62 -11.26
N ALA A 175 0.81 16.66 -12.25
CA ALA A 175 1.39 17.87 -12.79
C ALA A 175 1.02 18.05 -14.26
N LYS A 176 0.41 19.19 -14.59
CA LYS A 176 0.12 19.57 -15.98
C LYS A 176 1.20 20.53 -16.47
N GLY A 177 1.88 20.17 -17.56
CA GLY A 177 2.88 21.01 -18.18
C GLY A 177 2.66 21.18 -19.68
N CYS A 178 3.50 22.02 -20.30
CA CYS A 178 3.55 22.22 -21.75
C CYS A 178 3.80 20.89 -22.53
N GLY A 179 4.35 19.85 -21.89
CA GLY A 179 4.57 18.50 -22.45
C GLY A 179 3.47 17.46 -22.13
N GLY A 180 2.32 17.89 -21.62
CA GLY A 180 1.21 17.00 -21.25
C GLY A 180 1.08 16.76 -19.75
N VAL A 181 0.31 15.73 -19.39
CA VAL A 181 0.09 15.33 -18.00
C VAL A 181 1.21 14.40 -17.56
N GLN A 182 1.84 14.73 -16.44
CA GLN A 182 2.85 13.89 -15.78
C GLN A 182 2.33 13.51 -14.39
N VAL A 183 2.65 12.30 -13.96
CA VAL A 183 2.37 11.81 -12.61
C VAL A 183 3.70 11.67 -11.89
N HIS A 184 3.80 12.32 -10.74
CA HIS A 184 4.97 12.27 -9.86
C HIS A 184 4.60 11.64 -8.52
N SER A 185 5.60 11.19 -7.77
CA SER A 185 5.44 10.75 -6.39
C SER A 185 6.52 11.37 -5.51
N ALA A 186 6.11 11.85 -4.34
CA ALA A 186 7.01 12.30 -3.28
C ALA A 186 7.35 11.16 -2.27
N THR A 187 6.76 9.98 -2.46
CA THR A 187 6.94 8.77 -1.65
C THR A 187 7.73 7.72 -2.43
N LYS A 188 8.04 6.62 -1.76
CA LYS A 188 8.74 5.43 -2.25
C LYS A 188 7.81 4.22 -2.28
N MET A 189 6.83 4.14 -1.38
CA MET A 189 5.67 3.29 -1.54
C MET A 189 4.70 3.88 -2.57
N PRO A 190 4.18 3.08 -3.51
CA PRO A 190 3.12 3.49 -4.42
C PRO A 190 1.77 3.69 -3.71
N VAL A 191 0.83 4.28 -4.45
CA VAL A 191 -0.46 4.75 -3.91
C VAL A 191 -1.36 3.64 -3.37
N ASP A 192 -1.36 2.46 -3.99
CA ASP A 192 -2.12 1.28 -3.59
C ASP A 192 -1.62 0.70 -2.26
N GLU A 193 -0.30 0.64 -2.09
CA GLU A 193 0.33 0.21 -0.84
C GLU A 193 0.09 1.19 0.31
N LEU A 194 0.23 2.49 0.06
CA LEU A 194 -0.04 3.53 1.07
C LEU A 194 -1.52 3.59 1.45
N ALA A 195 -2.42 3.42 0.48
CA ALA A 195 -3.85 3.30 0.72
C ALA A 195 -4.17 2.07 1.59
N LEU A 196 -3.51 0.94 1.35
CA LEU A 196 -3.64 -0.26 2.20
C LEU A 196 -3.13 -0.01 3.62
N ALA A 197 -1.94 0.57 3.76
CA ALA A 197 -1.39 0.93 5.06
C ALA A 197 -2.32 1.87 5.83
N LEU A 198 -2.88 2.90 5.18
CA LEU A 198 -3.82 3.83 5.80
C LEU A 198 -5.13 3.16 6.21
N ALA A 199 -5.64 2.21 5.42
CA ALA A 199 -6.82 1.42 5.79
C ALA A 199 -6.55 0.52 7.00
N VAL A 200 -5.39 -0.13 7.05
CA VAL A 200 -4.93 -0.91 8.22
C VAL A 200 -4.82 -0.02 9.45
N TYR A 201 -4.19 1.15 9.33
CA TYR A 201 -4.13 2.16 10.39
C TYR A 201 -5.53 2.54 10.89
N CYS A 202 -6.47 2.84 9.99
CA CYS A 202 -7.82 3.22 10.39
C CYS A 202 -8.51 2.11 11.21
N ARG A 203 -8.28 0.85 10.86
CA ARG A 203 -8.79 -0.30 11.64
C ARG A 203 -8.08 -0.49 12.98
N LEU A 204 -6.77 -0.29 13.04
CA LEU A 204 -5.98 -0.39 14.28
C LEU A 204 -6.35 0.68 15.30
N HIS A 205 -6.77 1.86 14.83
CA HIS A 205 -7.04 3.03 15.66
C HIS A 205 -8.52 3.39 15.77
N ASP A 206 -9.41 2.51 15.30
CA ASP A 206 -10.85 2.74 15.26
C ASP A 206 -11.25 4.08 14.62
N VAL A 207 -10.48 4.51 13.61
CA VAL A 207 -10.76 5.73 12.84
C VAL A 207 -11.79 5.40 11.76
N PRO A 208 -12.93 6.14 11.69
CA PRO A 208 -13.89 5.95 10.62
C PRO A 208 -13.27 6.22 9.25
N ASP A 209 -13.50 5.34 8.26
CA ASP A 209 -12.92 5.48 6.91
C ASP A 209 -13.23 6.84 6.28
N ARG A 210 -14.43 7.37 6.53
CA ARG A 210 -14.87 8.68 6.04
C ARG A 210 -13.97 9.83 6.51
N THR A 211 -13.36 9.71 7.69
CA THR A 211 -12.45 10.72 8.25
C THR A 211 -11.16 10.81 7.43
N ALA A 212 -10.63 9.69 6.96
CA ALA A 212 -9.49 9.67 6.05
C ALA A 212 -9.91 10.04 4.62
N ALA A 213 -10.92 9.35 4.08
CA ALA A 213 -11.34 9.47 2.68
C ALA A 213 -11.75 10.88 2.26
N ARG A 214 -12.33 11.69 3.16
CA ARG A 214 -12.75 13.07 2.86
C ARG A 214 -11.58 14.01 2.50
N HIS A 215 -10.36 13.65 2.86
CA HIS A 215 -9.15 14.46 2.66
C HIS A 215 -8.19 13.84 1.64
N LEU A 216 -8.54 12.68 1.07
CA LEU A 216 -7.78 12.05 0.01
C LEU A 216 -8.15 12.61 -1.36
N ASP A 217 -7.14 12.80 -2.20
CA ASP A 217 -7.33 13.13 -3.61
C ASP A 217 -8.00 11.98 -4.35
N VAL A 218 -8.54 12.24 -5.55
CA VAL A 218 -9.41 11.30 -6.29
C VAL A 218 -8.78 9.91 -6.45
N THR A 219 -7.53 9.84 -6.93
CA THR A 219 -6.86 8.56 -7.19
C THR A 219 -6.47 7.83 -5.89
N PRO A 220 -5.78 8.49 -4.91
CA PRO A 220 -5.54 7.88 -3.61
C PRO A 220 -6.79 7.42 -2.89
N ARG A 221 -7.89 8.19 -2.96
CA ARG A 221 -9.18 7.84 -2.38
C ARG A 221 -9.76 6.56 -2.98
N ALA A 222 -9.67 6.40 -4.31
CA ALA A 222 -10.18 5.21 -4.99
C ALA A 222 -9.43 3.92 -4.56
N HIS A 223 -8.11 4.01 -4.35
CA HIS A 223 -7.36 2.89 -3.75
C HIS A 223 -7.73 2.66 -2.29
N PHE A 224 -7.87 3.75 -1.51
CA PHE A 224 -8.23 3.66 -0.10
C PHE A 224 -9.59 3.00 0.12
N ASP A 225 -10.59 3.34 -0.69
CA ASP A 225 -11.93 2.75 -0.57
C ASP A 225 -11.90 1.21 -0.76
N GLU A 226 -11.10 0.70 -1.71
CA GLU A 226 -10.89 -0.74 -1.90
C GLU A 226 -10.12 -1.36 -0.72
N SER A 227 -9.03 -0.72 -0.31
CA SER A 227 -8.22 -1.14 0.83
C SER A 227 -9.00 -1.17 2.15
N ALA A 228 -9.94 -0.24 2.36
CA ALA A 228 -10.80 -0.20 3.53
C ALA A 228 -11.77 -1.39 3.57
N VAL A 229 -12.29 -1.82 2.41
CA VAL A 229 -13.10 -3.04 2.29
C VAL A 229 -12.27 -4.28 2.61
N TRP A 230 -11.03 -4.35 2.10
CA TRP A 230 -10.10 -5.44 2.41
C TRP A 230 -9.78 -5.50 3.91
N ALA A 231 -9.38 -4.37 4.52
CA ALA A 231 -8.99 -4.29 5.92
C ALA A 231 -10.17 -4.64 6.85
N SER A 232 -11.38 -4.23 6.48
CA SER A 232 -12.61 -4.60 7.20
C SER A 232 -12.92 -6.10 7.10
N SER A 233 -12.66 -6.71 5.93
CA SER A 233 -12.84 -8.16 5.73
C SER A 233 -11.79 -8.99 6.48
N ASN A 234 -10.63 -8.41 6.74
CA ASN A 234 -9.48 -9.01 7.42
C ASN A 234 -9.27 -8.46 8.84
N ILE A 235 -10.33 -8.01 9.52
CA ILE A 235 -10.20 -7.32 10.83
C ILE A 235 -9.52 -8.16 11.91
N ALA A 236 -9.71 -9.49 11.91
CA ALA A 236 -9.04 -10.38 12.86
C ALA A 236 -7.52 -10.41 12.64
N LEU A 237 -7.08 -10.42 11.38
CA LEU A 237 -5.68 -10.32 11.00
C LEU A 237 -5.10 -8.95 11.36
N VAL A 238 -5.82 -7.87 11.07
CA VAL A 238 -5.37 -6.51 11.46
C VAL A 238 -5.19 -6.38 12.97
N ARG A 239 -6.12 -6.91 13.78
CA ARG A 239 -5.99 -6.92 15.24
C ARG A 239 -4.81 -7.77 15.73
N MET A 240 -4.45 -8.81 14.99
CA MET A 240 -3.30 -9.66 15.31
C MET A 240 -1.97 -8.90 15.25
N LEU A 241 -1.86 -7.84 14.44
CA LEU A 241 -0.66 -7.01 14.34
C LEU A 241 -0.19 -6.49 15.71
N ARG A 242 -1.13 -6.14 16.61
CA ARG A 242 -0.82 -5.79 18.00
C ARG A 242 -0.90 -6.98 18.95
N ALA A 243 -1.90 -7.83 18.79
CA ALA A 243 -2.20 -8.88 19.78
C ALA A 243 -1.22 -10.05 19.76
N ALA A 244 -0.62 -10.36 18.61
CA ALA A 244 0.31 -11.46 18.42
C ALA A 244 1.32 -11.16 17.29
N PRO A 245 2.18 -10.15 17.44
CA PRO A 245 3.15 -9.75 16.41
C PRO A 245 4.11 -10.88 16.02
N ASP A 246 4.47 -11.77 16.95
CA ASP A 246 5.35 -12.92 16.67
C ASP A 246 4.74 -13.89 15.65
N ARG A 247 3.40 -14.06 15.65
CA ARG A 247 2.70 -14.87 14.64
C ARG A 247 2.75 -14.24 13.26
N ILE A 248 2.66 -12.91 13.20
CA ILE A 248 2.80 -12.16 11.96
C ILE A 248 4.24 -12.29 11.42
N ALA A 249 5.24 -12.14 12.30
CA ALA A 249 6.64 -12.31 11.93
C ALA A 249 6.96 -13.72 11.40
N ALA A 250 6.36 -14.74 12.01
CA ALA A 250 6.48 -16.14 11.57
C ALA A 250 5.64 -16.50 10.33
N ASP A 251 4.89 -15.54 9.76
CA ASP A 251 3.94 -15.76 8.66
C ASP A 251 2.84 -16.79 8.97
N ASP A 252 2.52 -16.98 10.26
CA ASP A 252 1.49 -17.90 10.77
C ASP A 252 0.09 -17.25 10.75
N TYR A 253 -0.36 -16.89 9.56
CA TYR A 253 -1.69 -16.34 9.31
C TYR A 253 -2.13 -16.54 7.86
N ALA A 254 -3.45 -16.48 7.64
CA ALA A 254 -4.05 -16.51 6.32
C ALA A 254 -4.66 -15.14 5.98
N ILE A 255 -4.44 -14.69 4.75
CA ILE A 255 -5.11 -13.51 4.19
C ILE A 255 -6.45 -13.98 3.61
N GLY A 256 -7.55 -13.41 4.09
CA GLY A 256 -8.89 -13.72 3.60
C GLY A 256 -9.21 -12.97 2.30
N GLU A 257 -10.06 -13.58 1.47
CA GLU A 257 -10.60 -12.94 0.26
C GLU A 257 -11.34 -11.62 0.61
N SER A 258 -11.10 -10.56 -0.17
CA SER A 258 -11.83 -9.29 -0.05
C SER A 258 -13.29 -9.49 -0.45
N ARG A 259 -14.18 -9.62 0.55
CA ARG A 259 -15.62 -9.72 0.29
C ARG A 259 -16.22 -8.33 0.20
N SER A 260 -16.44 -7.87 -1.03
CA SER A 260 -17.25 -6.68 -1.32
C SER A 260 -18.54 -6.71 -0.51
N TRP A 261 -18.90 -5.55 0.07
CA TRP A 261 -20.12 -5.39 0.85
C TRP A 261 -21.38 -5.75 0.04
N LEU A 262 -21.35 -5.59 -1.29
CA LEU A 262 -22.43 -6.02 -2.20
C LEU A 262 -22.54 -7.56 -2.27
N ALA A 263 -21.43 -8.28 -2.27
CA ALA A 263 -21.42 -9.75 -2.21
C ALA A 263 -21.93 -10.27 -0.85
N ARG A 264 -21.69 -9.51 0.23
CA ARG A 264 -22.24 -9.79 1.57
C ARG A 264 -23.74 -9.50 1.67
N ALA A 265 -24.20 -8.38 1.12
CA ALA A 265 -25.61 -7.96 1.17
C ALA A 265 -26.51 -8.77 0.23
N LEU A 266 -25.99 -9.24 -0.91
CA LEU A 266 -26.75 -10.02 -1.90
C LEU A 266 -26.64 -11.55 -1.72
N GLY A 267 -25.88 -12.03 -0.73
CA GLY A 267 -25.67 -13.48 -0.51
C GLY A 267 -24.97 -14.22 -1.67
N LEU A 268 -24.53 -13.48 -2.70
CA LEU A 268 -23.79 -13.96 -3.86
C LEU A 268 -22.32 -14.14 -3.46
N GLY A 269 -22.06 -15.15 -2.65
CA GLY A 269 -20.73 -15.42 -2.12
C GLY A 269 -20.61 -16.64 -1.21
N LYS A 270 -21.70 -17.40 -0.96
CA LYS A 270 -21.59 -18.75 -0.40
C LYS A 270 -21.00 -19.69 -1.45
N ARG A 271 -19.71 -19.57 -1.74
CA ARG A 271 -18.96 -20.74 -2.20
C ARG A 271 -18.94 -21.72 -1.04
N ARG A 272 -19.43 -22.93 -1.30
CA ARG A 272 -19.30 -24.07 -0.39
C ARG A 272 -17.83 -24.17 0.07
N PRO A 273 -17.59 -24.56 1.34
CA PRO A 273 -16.23 -24.76 1.82
C PRO A 273 -15.46 -25.61 0.81
N ALA A 274 -14.18 -25.27 0.58
CA ALA A 274 -13.31 -26.01 -0.31
C ALA A 274 -13.41 -27.50 0.05
N ARG A 275 -13.79 -28.32 -0.94
CA ARG A 275 -13.89 -29.76 -0.79
C ARG A 275 -12.51 -30.28 -0.41
N THR A 276 -12.44 -31.05 0.67
CA THR A 276 -11.21 -31.74 1.02
C THR A 276 -10.96 -32.86 0.02
N ALA A 277 -9.71 -33.32 -0.11
CA ALA A 277 -9.40 -34.49 -0.93
C ALA A 277 -10.24 -35.73 -0.51
N GLU A 278 -10.63 -35.83 0.75
CA GLU A 278 -11.52 -36.88 1.26
C GLU A 278 -12.96 -36.73 0.74
N ASP A 279 -13.46 -35.51 0.57
CA ASP A 279 -14.79 -35.27 0.02
C ASP A 279 -14.86 -35.61 -1.48
N GLU A 280 -13.78 -35.33 -2.23
CA GLU A 280 -13.65 -35.72 -3.64
C GLU A 280 -13.54 -37.24 -3.79
N LEU A 281 -12.78 -37.90 -2.92
CA LEU A 281 -12.66 -39.37 -2.92
C LEU A 281 -14.02 -40.03 -2.67
N ARG A 282 -14.79 -39.55 -1.67
CA ARG A 282 -16.13 -40.07 -1.35
C ARG A 282 -17.17 -39.81 -2.44
N GLU A 283 -16.97 -38.80 -3.27
CA GLU A 283 -17.86 -38.51 -4.41
C GLU A 283 -17.50 -39.40 -5.60
N LEU A 284 -16.21 -39.64 -5.83
CA LEU A 284 -15.71 -40.58 -6.83
C LEU A 284 -16.18 -42.02 -6.52
N GLU A 285 -16.08 -42.44 -5.27
CA GLU A 285 -16.56 -43.75 -4.81
C GLU A 285 -18.08 -43.91 -5.01
N ARG A 286 -18.87 -42.86 -4.74
CA ARG A 286 -20.32 -42.86 -4.99
C ARG A 286 -20.65 -42.89 -6.47
N ALA A 287 -19.89 -42.20 -7.31
CA ALA A 287 -20.08 -42.22 -8.76
C ALA A 287 -19.77 -43.61 -9.34
N LEU A 288 -18.68 -44.24 -8.88
CA LEU A 288 -18.29 -45.59 -9.30
C LEU A 288 -19.29 -46.66 -8.82
N ALA A 289 -19.82 -46.52 -7.60
CA ALA A 289 -20.85 -47.42 -7.08
C ALA A 289 -22.19 -47.27 -7.83
N ALA A 290 -22.53 -46.06 -8.30
CA ALA A 290 -23.74 -45.82 -9.09
C ALA A 290 -23.64 -46.35 -10.53
N ASP A 291 -22.45 -46.35 -11.12
CA ASP A 291 -22.21 -46.88 -12.48
C ASP A 291 -22.14 -48.41 -12.52
N ALA A 292 -21.78 -49.06 -11.40
CA ALA A 292 -21.80 -50.52 -11.27
C ALA A 292 -23.23 -51.13 -11.28
N ALA A 293 -24.27 -50.31 -11.09
CA ALA A 293 -25.66 -50.78 -10.94
C ALA A 293 -26.51 -50.69 -12.22
N LYS A 294 -25.96 -50.27 -13.37
CA LYS A 294 -26.71 -50.24 -14.64
C LYS A 294 -26.27 -51.37 -15.58
N PRO A 295 -27.13 -52.37 -15.88
CA PRO A 295 -26.84 -53.29 -16.96
C PRO A 295 -26.88 -52.51 -18.28
N ARG A 296 -25.73 -52.35 -18.93
CA ARG A 296 -25.64 -51.77 -20.28
C ARG A 296 -26.33 -52.73 -21.27
N SER A 297 -27.52 -52.37 -21.74
CA SER A 297 -28.08 -53.00 -22.94
C SER A 297 -27.18 -52.68 -24.11
N LEU A 298 -26.57 -53.71 -24.71
CA LEU A 298 -25.77 -53.57 -25.92
C LEU A 298 -26.67 -53.12 -27.05
N ASP A 299 -26.44 -51.90 -27.53
CA ASP A 299 -27.07 -51.31 -28.70
C ASP A 299 -26.70 -52.15 -29.94
N GLU A 300 -27.67 -52.91 -30.47
CA GLU A 300 -27.50 -53.84 -31.59
C GLU A 300 -26.87 -53.17 -32.83
N GLY A 301 -27.09 -51.86 -33.00
CA GLY A 301 -26.47 -51.08 -34.08
C GLY A 301 -24.95 -50.94 -33.95
N LYS A 302 -24.42 -50.86 -32.72
CA LYS A 302 -22.98 -50.79 -32.46
C LYS A 302 -22.31 -52.15 -32.62
N ALA A 303 -22.99 -53.23 -32.22
CA ALA A 303 -22.50 -54.59 -32.43
C ALA A 303 -22.35 -54.90 -33.93
N LYS A 304 -23.31 -54.45 -34.75
CA LYS A 304 -23.26 -54.62 -36.21
C LYS A 304 -22.11 -53.84 -36.86
N LYS A 305 -21.88 -52.59 -36.45
CA LYS A 305 -20.74 -51.79 -36.92
C LYS A 305 -19.38 -52.37 -36.50
N LEU A 306 -19.27 -52.93 -35.29
CA LEU A 306 -18.05 -53.59 -34.83
C LEU A 306 -17.77 -54.88 -35.61
N ALA A 307 -18.81 -55.63 -36.00
CA ALA A 307 -18.67 -56.80 -36.86
C ALA A 307 -18.23 -56.41 -38.29
N GLU A 308 -18.77 -55.33 -38.82
CA GLU A 308 -18.41 -54.79 -40.14
C GLU A 308 -16.96 -54.26 -40.18
N ILE A 309 -16.53 -53.56 -39.12
CA ILE A 309 -15.14 -53.10 -38.97
C ILE A 309 -14.18 -54.29 -38.83
N ARG A 310 -14.55 -55.35 -38.10
CA ARG A 310 -13.74 -56.57 -38.03
C ARG A 310 -13.61 -57.27 -39.39
N ALA A 311 -14.70 -57.40 -40.13
CA ALA A 311 -14.67 -57.99 -41.46
C ALA A 311 -13.76 -57.23 -42.42
N LEU A 312 -13.78 -55.89 -42.37
CA LEU A 312 -12.89 -55.04 -43.18
C LEU A 312 -11.41 -55.19 -42.77
N VAL A 313 -11.12 -55.37 -41.48
CA VAL A 313 -9.75 -55.59 -41.00
C VAL A 313 -9.23 -56.96 -41.43
N ASP A 314 -10.05 -58.01 -41.38
CA ASP A 314 -9.65 -59.35 -41.82
C ASP A 314 -9.42 -59.40 -43.34
N GLU A 315 -10.26 -58.73 -44.14
CA GLU A 315 -10.05 -58.60 -45.60
C GLU A 315 -8.77 -57.82 -45.96
N SER A 316 -8.34 -56.91 -45.08
CA SER A 316 -7.09 -56.14 -45.26
C SER A 316 -5.82 -56.93 -44.94
N LEU A 317 -5.94 -58.04 -44.20
CA LEU A 317 -4.82 -58.89 -43.78
C LEU A 317 -4.58 -60.07 -44.74
N GLU A 318 -5.50 -60.34 -45.67
CA GLU A 318 -5.41 -61.43 -46.66
C GLU A 318 -4.96 -60.96 -48.06
N ARG A 319 -4.54 -59.69 -48.23
CA ARG A 319 -3.87 -59.16 -49.44
C ARG A 319 -2.40 -58.87 -49.19
#